data_AF-U5LG79-F1
#
_entry.id   AF-U5LG79-F1
#
_cell.length_a   1.000
_cell.length_b   1.000
_cell.length_c   1.000
_cell.angle_alpha   90.00
_cell.angle_beta   90.00
_cell.angle_gamma   90.00
#
_symmetry.space_group_name_H-M   'P 1'
#
loop_
_entity.id
_entity.type
_entity.pdbx_description
1 polymer ?
#
loop_
_entity_poly.entity_id
_entity_poly.type
_entity_poly.pdbx_seq_one_letter_code
_entity_poly.pdbx_strand_id
1 'polypeptide(L)' 'MSPQKLIILLVLIIVLLSTAAEFIFEGISARGLFLLAATAGLTFYLWKRPEREK' A
#
# COMPACT_ATOMS: atom_id res chain seq x y z
N MET A 1 -10.50 -3.15 15.71
CA MET A 1 -9.84 -2.68 14.47
C MET A 1 -10.77 -1.66 13.84
N SER A 2 -10.37 -0.39 13.72
CA SER A 2 -11.26 0.66 13.19
C SER A 2 -11.54 0.43 11.69
N PRO A 3 -12.72 0.81 11.17
CA PRO A 3 -13.03 0.67 9.74
C PRO A 3 -11.97 1.30 8.83
N GLN A 4 -11.35 2.39 9.28
CA GLN A 4 -10.27 3.08 8.59
C GLN A 4 -9.01 2.21 8.43
N LYS A 5 -8.60 1.51 9.50
CA LYS A 5 -7.46 0.57 9.45
C LYS A 5 -7.74 -0.61 8.51
N LEU A 6 -9.00 -1.05 8.43
CA LEU A 6 -9.41 -2.15 7.55
C LEU A 6 -9.36 -1.74 6.06
N ILE A 7 -9.77 -0.51 5.74
CA ILE A 7 -9.63 0.07 4.39
C ILE A 7 -8.14 0.23 4.02
N ILE A 8 -7.31 0.74 4.92
CA ILE A 8 -5.87 0.89 4.68
C ILE A 8 -5.22 -0.48 4.42
N LEU A 9 -5.61 -1.51 5.18
CA LEU A 9 -5.13 -2.87 4.98
C LEU A 9 -5.55 -3.43 3.61
N LEU A 10 -6.81 -3.22 3.21
CA LEU A 10 -7.32 -3.60 1.89
C LEU A 10 -6.53 -2.93 0.76
N VAL A 11 -6.27 -1.62 0.87
CA VAL A 11 -5.47 -0.88 -0.12
C VAL A 11 -4.06 -1.46 -0.20
N LEU A 12 -3.43 -1.76 0.94
CA LEU A 12 -2.09 -2.35 0.97
C LEU A 12 -2.07 -3.74 0.29
N ILE A 13 -3.09 -4.57 0.52
CA ILE A 13 -3.22 -5.89 -0.13
C ILE A 13 -3.39 -5.73 -1.64
N ILE A 14 -4.26 -4.83 -2.10
CA ILE A 14 -4.50 -4.59 -3.53
C ILE A 14 -3.21 -4.16 -4.23
N VAL A 15 -2.45 -3.25 -3.62
CA VAL A 15 -1.18 -2.80 -4.20
C VAL A 15 -0.15 -3.93 -4.21
N LEU A 16 -0.03 -4.72 -3.14
CA LEU A 16 0.87 -5.88 -3.12
C LEU A 16 0.55 -6.87 -4.24
N LEU A 17 -0.74 -7.18 -4.45
CA LEU A 17 -1.17 -8.06 -5.55
C LEU A 17 -0.87 -7.44 -6.92
N SER A 18 -1.10 -6.15 -7.10
CA SER A 18 -0.79 -5.43 -8.34
C SER A 18 0.71 -5.45 -8.65
N THR A 19 1.56 -5.17 -7.66
CA THR A 19 3.01 -5.20 -7.86
C THR A 19 3.52 -6.61 -8.06
N ALA A 20 2.96 -7.61 -7.36
CA ALA A 20 3.30 -9.01 -7.59
C ALA A 20 2.95 -9.46 -9.02
N ALA A 21 1.79 -9.02 -9.53
CA ALA A 21 1.41 -9.27 -10.91
C ALA A 21 2.37 -8.60 -11.90
N GLU A 22 2.68 -7.30 -11.73
CA GLU A 22 3.70 -6.62 -12.56
C GLU A 22 5.04 -7.36 -12.54
N PHE A 23 5.48 -7.82 -11.36
CA PHE A 23 6.75 -8.53 -11.20
C PHE A 23 6.78 -9.86 -11.97
N ILE A 24 5.65 -10.58 -12.01
CA ILE A 24 5.53 -11.88 -12.71
C ILE A 24 5.40 -11.69 -14.23
N PHE A 25 4.67 -10.66 -14.70
CA PHE A 25 4.36 -10.48 -16.12
C PHE A 25 5.34 -9.58 -16.88
N GLU A 26 5.87 -8.52 -16.26
CA GLU A 26 6.73 -7.51 -16.93
C GLU A 26 8.17 -7.49 -16.39
N GLY A 27 8.47 -8.19 -15.29
CA GLY A 27 9.76 -8.14 -14.60
C GLY A 27 9.91 -6.91 -13.70
N ILE A 28 11.13 -6.68 -13.19
CA ILE A 28 11.39 -5.54 -12.27
C ILE A 28 11.35 -4.23 -13.04
N SER A 29 10.22 -3.53 -13.01
CA SER A 29 10.09 -2.19 -13.57
C SER A 29 10.38 -1.12 -12.51
N ALA A 30 11.12 -0.07 -12.90
CA ALA A 30 11.38 1.09 -12.03
C ALA A 30 10.06 1.73 -11.54
N ARG A 31 9.01 1.66 -12.37
CA ARG A 31 7.67 2.14 -12.04
C ARG A 31 7.02 1.32 -10.91
N GLY A 32 7.09 -0.01 -10.98
CA GLY A 32 6.56 -0.90 -9.94
C GLY A 32 7.27 -0.72 -8.61
N LEU A 33 8.60 -0.55 -8.63
CA LEU A 33 9.39 -0.23 -7.43
C LEU A 33 9.00 1.13 -6.82
N PHE A 34 8.81 2.15 -7.65
CA PHE A 34 8.35 3.47 -7.19
C PHE A 34 6.94 3.41 -6.57
N LEU A 35 6.01 2.68 -7.20
CA LEU A 35 4.66 2.49 -6.69
C LEU A 35 4.67 1.76 -5.35
N LEU A 36 5.46 0.69 -5.24
CA LEU A 36 5.57 -0.08 -4.01
C LEU A 36 6.18 0.76 -2.87
N ALA A 37 7.22 1.55 -3.15
CA ALA A 37 7.81 2.47 -2.19
C ALA A 37 6.83 3.58 -1.76
N ALA A 38 6.10 4.17 -2.72
CA ALA A 38 5.10 5.20 -2.43
C ALA A 38 3.95 4.67 -1.59
N THR A 39 3.43 3.47 -1.91
CA THR A 39 2.36 2.85 -1.14
C THR A 39 2.84 2.41 0.24
N ALA A 40 4.03 1.83 0.37
CA ALA A 40 4.58 1.47 1.67
C ALA A 40 4.73 2.72 2.56
N GLY A 41 5.25 3.82 2.00
CA GLY A 41 5.36 5.10 2.69
C GLY A 41 4.01 5.68 3.09
N LEU A 42 3.03 5.66 2.17
CA LEU A 42 1.68 6.18 2.43
C LEU A 42 0.96 5.36 3.50
N THR A 43 1.03 4.04 3.43
CA THR A 43 0.39 3.17 4.42
C THR A 43 1.05 3.32 5.77
N PHE A 44 2.39 3.39 5.85
CA PHE A 44 3.08 3.66 7.10
C PHE A 44 2.68 5.03 7.70
N TYR A 45 2.61 6.07 6.86
CA TYR A 45 2.17 7.40 7.27
C TYR A 45 0.73 7.38 7.81
N LEU A 46 -0.19 6.71 7.10
CA LEU A 46 -1.59 6.59 7.51
C LEU A 46 -1.77 5.73 8.76
N TRP A 47 -0.93 4.71 8.94
CA TRP A 47 -0.93 3.86 10.13
C TRP A 47 -0.45 4.59 11.38
N LYS A 48 0.59 5.42 11.22
CA LYS A 48 1.14 6.23 12.31
C LYS A 48 0.30 7.48 12.59
N ARG A 49 -0.58 7.87 11.66
CA ARG A 49 -1.49 9.00 11.87
C ARG A 49 -2.38 8.65 13.07
N PRO A 50 -2.33 9.42 14.17
CA PRO A 50 -3.26 9.20 15.26
C PRO A 50 -4.65 9.32 14.67
N GLU A 51 -5.51 8.32 14.96
CA GLU A 51 -6.93 8.42 14.70
C GLU A 51 -7.34 9.74 15.34
N ARG A 52 -7.57 10.78 14.52
CA ARG A 52 -8.06 12.05 15.05
C ARG A 52 -9.41 11.68 15.64
N GLU A 53 -9.43 11.52 16.97
CA GLU A 53 -10.62 11.46 17.77
C GLU A 53 -11.46 12.67 17.34
N LYS A 54 -12.54 12.36 16.61
CA LYS A 54 -13.60 13.31 16.32
C LYS A 54 -14.49 13.39 17.55
#